data_AF-A0AAJ1I1I7-F1
#
_entry.id   AF-A0AAJ1I1I7-F1
#
_cell.length_a   1.000
_cell.length_b   1.000
_cell.length_c   1.000
_cell.angle_alpha   90.00
_cell.angle_beta   90.00
_cell.angle_gamma   90.00
#
_symmetry.space_group_name_H-M   'P 1'
#
loop_
_entity.id
_entity.type
_entity.pdbx_description
1 polymer ?
#
loop_
_entity_poly.entity_id
_entity_poly.type
_entity_poly.pdbx_seq_one_letter_code
_entity_poly.pdbx_strand_id
1 'polypeptide(L)'
;MSIQTFPTRQSELIRQARGKRTQAEFAKLLGVDRSCLSRYEREQLGAPTSVINHCLGAIAAQTRSPVAEVDPVRRALRLTIDATRELQIATALDARGQ
;
A
#
# COMPACT_ATOMS: atom_id res chain seq x y z
N MET A 1 -11.65 7.35 6.09
CA MET A 1 -10.35 7.15 5.41
C MET A 1 -9.39 6.56 6.42
N SER A 2 -8.97 5.32 6.26
CA SER A 2 -7.94 4.71 7.11
C SER A 2 -6.58 5.24 6.67
N ILE A 3 -5.86 5.92 7.58
CA ILE A 3 -4.48 6.30 7.36
C ILE A 3 -3.68 5.00 7.25
N GLN A 4 -3.16 4.71 6.05
CA GLN A 4 -2.27 3.59 5.85
C GLN A 4 -0.90 4.00 6.41
N THR A 5 -0.62 3.59 7.66
CA THR A 5 0.70 3.80 8.27
C THR A 5 1.69 2.85 7.61
N PHE A 6 2.76 3.42 7.03
CA PHE A 6 3.88 2.63 6.53
C PHE A 6 4.76 2.20 7.70
N PRO A 7 5.19 0.93 7.75
CA PRO A 7 6.01 0.44 8.84
C PRO A 7 7.38 1.11 8.79
N THR A 8 7.81 1.66 9.91
CA THR A 8 9.14 2.26 10.08
C THR A 8 10.10 1.33 10.81
N ARG A 9 9.58 0.23 11.35
CA ARG A 9 10.32 -0.76 12.15
C ARG A 9 10.06 -2.18 11.66
N GLN A 10 11.00 -3.08 11.94
CA GLN A 10 10.89 -4.50 11.60
C GLN A 10 9.63 -5.12 12.24
N SER A 11 9.38 -4.84 13.52
CA SER A 11 8.20 -5.37 14.22
C SER A 11 6.88 -4.92 13.60
N GLU A 12 6.81 -3.66 13.16
CA GLU A 12 5.64 -3.12 12.47
C GLU A 12 5.44 -3.81 11.12
N LEU A 13 6.51 -3.93 10.32
CA LEU A 13 6.50 -4.59 9.01
C LEU A 13 5.98 -6.03 9.14
N ILE A 14 6.52 -6.79 10.09
CA ILE A 14 6.14 -8.20 10.27
C ILE A 14 4.69 -8.33 10.75
N ARG A 15 4.26 -7.53 11.74
CA ARG A 15 2.88 -7.59 12.24
C ARG A 15 1.86 -7.16 11.19
N GLN A 16 2.18 -6.13 10.40
CA GLN A 16 1.33 -5.66 9.32
C GLN A 16 1.23 -6.68 8.18
N ALA A 17 2.35 -7.29 7.78
CA ALA A 17 2.34 -8.37 6.78
C ALA A 17 1.59 -9.62 7.27
N ARG A 18 1.71 -9.97 8.56
CA ARG A 18 0.97 -11.08 9.17
C ARG A 18 -0.54 -10.86 9.17
N GLY A 19 -0.97 -9.62 9.43
CA GLY A 19 -2.38 -9.26 9.54
C GLY A 19 -3.07 -10.06 10.65
N LYS A 20 -4.19 -10.71 10.33
CA LYS A 20 -5.00 -11.48 11.29
C LYS A 20 -4.47 -12.89 11.58
N ARG A 21 -3.46 -13.37 10.85
CA ARG A 21 -2.89 -14.70 11.06
C ARG A 21 -2.22 -14.78 12.44
N THR A 22 -2.27 -15.95 13.06
CA THR A 22 -1.48 -16.25 14.26
C THR A 22 0.02 -16.30 13.93
N GLN A 23 0.87 -16.18 14.95
CA GLN A 23 2.31 -16.36 14.78
C GLN A 23 2.65 -17.75 14.22
N ALA A 24 1.93 -18.80 14.63
CA ALA A 24 2.20 -20.15 14.15
C ALA A 24 1.90 -20.31 12.65
N GLU A 25 0.75 -19.79 12.20
CA GLU A 25 0.36 -19.83 10.78
C GLU A 25 1.33 -19.03 9.91
N PHE A 26 1.72 -17.84 10.37
CA PHE A 26 2.62 -16.99 9.61
C PHE A 26 4.06 -17.53 9.59
N ALA A 27 4.53 -18.12 10.70
CA ALA A 27 5.82 -18.78 10.75
C ALA A 27 5.89 -19.96 9.77
N LYS A 28 4.83 -20.78 9.71
CA LYS A 28 4.70 -21.86 8.74
C LYS A 28 4.74 -21.35 7.30
N LEU A 29 4.06 -20.25 7.01
CA LEU A 29 4.06 -19.61 5.69
C LEU A 29 5.45 -19.08 5.30
N LEU A 30 6.19 -18.54 6.26
CA LEU A 30 7.56 -18.04 6.06
C LEU A 30 8.63 -19.15 6.07
N GLY A 31 8.28 -20.38 6.45
CA GLY A 31 9.24 -21.47 6.63
C GLY A 31 10.20 -21.26 7.80
N VAL A 32 9.78 -20.54 8.85
CA VAL A 32 10.59 -20.27 10.05
C VAL A 32 9.92 -20.85 11.29
N ASP A 33 10.69 -21.02 12.37
CA ASP A 33 10.12 -21.43 13.65
C ASP A 33 9.27 -20.31 14.29
N ARG A 34 8.20 -20.71 14.98
CA ARG A 34 7.29 -19.77 15.67
C ARG A 34 7.99 -18.98 16.77
N SER A 35 8.98 -19.56 17.46
CA SER A 35 9.78 -18.86 18.46
C SER A 35 10.71 -17.82 17.84
N CYS A 36 11.31 -18.12 16.68
CA CYS A 36 12.08 -17.16 15.88
C CYS A 36 11.19 -15.98 15.47
N LEU A 37 10.01 -16.25 14.91
CA LEU A 37 9.05 -15.20 14.54
C LEU A 37 8.67 -14.31 15.73
N SER A 38 8.41 -14.92 16.90
CA SER A 38 8.13 -14.16 18.12
C SER A 38 9.27 -13.22 18.52
N ARG A 39 10.54 -13.65 18.36
CA ARG A 39 11.71 -12.80 18.65
C ARG A 39 11.88 -11.69 17.60
N TYR A 40 11.58 -11.97 16.33
CA TYR A 40 11.59 -10.96 15.27
C TYR A 40 10.54 -9.87 15.52
N GLU A 41 9.32 -10.26 15.90
CA GLU A 41 8.23 -9.32 16.21
C GLU A 41 8.50 -8.49 17.47
N ARG A 42 9.36 -8.96 18.38
CA ARG A 42 9.76 -8.23 19.59
C ARG A 42 11.11 -7.54 19.45
N GLU A 43 11.71 -7.58 18.25
CA GLU A 43 13.01 -6.99 17.91
C GLU A 43 14.17 -7.48 18.80
N GLN A 44 14.01 -8.67 19.39
CA GLN A 44 15.08 -9.33 20.14
C GLN A 44 16.04 -10.11 19.22
N LEU A 45 15.62 -10.33 17.97
CA LEU A 45 16.44 -10.96 16.94
C LEU A 45 16.13 -10.27 15.61
N GLY A 46 17.17 -10.00 14.82
CA GLY A 46 17.00 -9.52 13.45
C GLY A 46 16.35 -10.59 12.59
N ALA A 47 15.32 -10.22 11.82
CA ALA A 47 14.69 -11.15 10.89
C ALA A 47 15.61 -11.38 9.68
N PRO A 48 15.70 -12.62 9.17
CA PRO A 48 16.42 -12.89 7.93
C PRO A 48 15.88 -12.03 6.77
N THR A 49 16.74 -11.69 5.83
CA THR A 49 16.37 -10.89 4.64
C THR A 49 15.21 -11.52 3.86
N SER A 50 15.11 -12.85 3.82
CA SER A 50 13.99 -13.57 3.20
C SER A 50 12.64 -13.22 3.84
N VAL A 51 12.59 -13.12 5.16
CA VAL A 51 11.39 -12.73 5.92
C VAL A 51 11.04 -11.27 5.64
N ILE A 52 12.03 -10.38 5.65
CA ILE A 52 11.84 -8.95 5.36
C ILE A 52 11.30 -8.76 3.94
N ASN A 53 11.92 -9.37 2.94
CA ASN A 53 11.50 -9.28 1.54
C ASN A 53 10.09 -9.82 1.34
N HIS A 54 9.75 -10.94 1.99
CA HIS A 54 8.39 -11.47 1.97
C HIS A 54 7.39 -10.46 2.54
N CYS A 55 7.68 -9.89 3.71
CA CYS A 55 6.79 -8.92 4.36
C CYS A 55 6.61 -7.64 3.52
N LEU A 56 7.68 -7.15 2.90
CA LEU A 56 7.63 -6.01 1.98
C LEU A 56 6.72 -6.31 0.77
N GLY A 57 6.89 -7.47 0.15
CA GLY A 57 6.04 -7.92 -0.96
C GLY A 57 4.56 -8.03 -0.56
N ALA A 58 4.28 -8.58 0.63
CA ALA A 58 2.92 -8.71 1.15
C ALA A 58 2.26 -7.35 1.38
N ILE A 59 2.98 -6.34 1.88
CA ILE A 59 2.45 -4.98 2.07
C ILE A 59 2.28 -4.27 0.72
N ALA A 60 3.23 -4.41 -0.20
CA ALA A 60 3.11 -3.85 -1.54
C ALA A 60 1.87 -4.39 -2.26
N ALA A 61 1.61 -5.70 -2.17
CA ALA A 61 0.42 -6.33 -2.73
C ALA A 61 -0.89 -5.85 -2.08
N GLN A 62 -0.91 -5.59 -0.77
CA GLN A 62 -2.06 -5.00 -0.07
C GLN A 62 -2.33 -3.56 -0.49
N THR A 63 -1.27 -2.79 -0.73
CA THR A 63 -1.36 -1.40 -1.22
C THR A 63 -1.84 -1.36 -2.66
N ARG A 64 -1.42 -2.35 -3.46
CA ARG A 64 -1.88 -2.60 -4.82
C ARG A 64 -3.23 -3.31 -4.81
N SER A 65 -4.23 -2.70 -4.16
CA SER A 65 -5.61 -3.13 -4.33
C SER A 65 -5.97 -3.05 -5.81
N PRO A 66 -6.58 -4.10 -6.42
CA PRO A 66 -6.91 -4.12 -7.85
C PRO A 66 -7.96 -3.06 -8.26
N VAL A 67 -8.54 -2.34 -7.29
CA VAL A 67 -9.45 -1.21 -7.55
C VAL A 67 -8.73 -0.02 -8.21
N ALA A 68 -7.40 0.03 -8.15
CA ALA A 68 -6.63 1.08 -8.80
C ALA A 68 -6.34 0.82 -10.29
N GLU A 69 -6.60 -0.38 -10.83
CA GLU A 69 -6.19 -0.70 -12.20
C GLU A 69 -7.25 -0.40 -13.28
N VAL A 70 -8.56 -0.42 -13.02
CA VAL A 70 -9.57 0.22 -13.91
C VAL A 70 -10.88 0.52 -13.15
N ASP A 71 -11.00 1.66 -12.48
CA ASP A 71 -12.33 2.21 -12.18
C ASP A 71 -12.71 3.13 -13.37
N PRO A 72 -13.53 2.65 -14.32
CA PRO A 72 -13.87 3.42 -15.52
C PRO A 72 -14.63 4.71 -15.17
N VAL A 73 -15.35 4.74 -14.05
CA VAL A 73 -16.08 5.92 -13.59
C VAL A 73 -15.12 6.97 -13.06
N ARG A 74 -14.13 6.58 -12.25
CA ARG A 74 -13.08 7.52 -11.80
C ARG A 74 -12.21 8.02 -12.93
N ARG A 75 -11.89 7.16 -13.91
CA ARG A 75 -11.18 7.56 -15.13
C ARG A 75 -12.00 8.57 -15.93
N ALA A 76 -13.29 8.29 -16.15
CA ALA A 76 -14.18 9.21 -16.85
C ALA A 76 -14.30 10.56 -16.11
N LEU A 77 -14.49 10.53 -14.79
CA LEU A 77 -14.56 11.74 -13.98
C LEU A 77 -13.30 12.61 -14.11
N ARG A 78 -12.11 11.99 -14.08
CA ARG A 78 -10.85 12.71 -14.24
C ARG A 78 -10.74 13.38 -15.60
N LEU A 79 -11.07 12.66 -16.67
CA LEU A 79 -11.08 13.22 -18.04
C LEU A 79 -12.05 14.40 -18.16
N THR A 80 -13.25 14.30 -17.56
CA THR A 80 -14.24 15.39 -17.58
C THR A 80 -13.73 16.63 -16.85
N ILE A 81 -13.07 16.46 -15.69
CA ILE A 81 -12.48 17.57 -14.93
C ILE A 81 -11.41 18.28 -15.77
N ASP A 82 -10.52 17.52 -16.41
CA ASP A 82 -9.43 18.07 -17.22
C ASP A 82 -9.97 18.84 -18.44
N ALA A 83 -10.93 18.27 -19.18
CA ALA A 83 -11.57 18.94 -20.31
C ALA A 83 -12.31 20.22 -19.91
N THR A 84 -12.99 20.21 -18.75
CA THR A 84 -13.70 21.40 -18.24
C THR A 84 -12.72 22.51 -17.91
N ARG A 85 -11.56 22.18 -17.33
CA ARG A 85 -10.51 23.16 -17.02
C ARG A 85 -9.95 23.80 -18.29
N GLU A 86 -9.69 23.02 -19.33
CA GLU A 86 -9.21 23.56 -20.61
C GLU A 86 -10.20 24.54 -21.24
N LEU A 87 -11.50 24.20 -21.24
CA LEU A 87 -12.55 25.09 -21.71
C LEU A 87 -12.66 26.39 -20.90
N GLN A 88 -12.50 26.31 -19.58
CA GLN A 88 -12.49 27.50 -18.72
C GLN A 88 -11.31 28.42 -19.06
N ILE A 89 -10.14 27.85 -19.34
CA ILE A 89 -8.96 28.63 -19.75
C ILE A 89 -9.20 29.28 -21.11
N ALA A 90 -9.71 28.52 -22.09
CA ALA A 90 -10.00 29.03 -23.43
C ALA A 90 -11.02 30.18 -23.40
N THR A 91 -12.14 29.99 -22.70
CA THR A 91 -13.18 31.03 -22.57
C THR A 91 -12.70 32.26 -21.78
N ALA A 92 -11.83 32.08 -20.78
CA ALA A 92 -11.24 33.21 -20.05
C ALA A 92 -10.21 33.99 -20.90
N LEU A 93 -9.55 33.35 -21.86
CA LEU A 93 -8.65 34.02 -22.80
C LEU A 93 -9.44 34.78 -23.87
N ASP A 94 -10.52 34.18 -24.40
CA ASP A 94 -11.41 34.85 -25.35
C ASP A 94 -12.07 36.10 -24.75
N ALA A 95 -12.48 36.04 -23.48
CA ALA A 95 -13.06 37.18 -22.77
C ALA A 95 -12.07 38.33 -22.49
N ARG A 96 -10.75 38.09 -22.60
CA ARG A 96 -9.71 39.12 -22.41
C ARG A 96 -9.18 39.71 -23.72
N GLY A 97 -9.56 39.13 -24.86
CA GLY A 97 -9.21 39.59 -26.20
C GLY A 97 -10.26 40.49 -26.86
N GLN A 98 -11.37 40.76 -26.18
CA GLN A 98 -12.42 41.72 -26.57
C GLN A 98 -12.33 43.02 -25.77
#